data_AF-A0A1C5RBR4-F1
#
_entry.id   AF-A0A1C5RBR4-F1
#
_cell.length_a   1.000
_cell.length_b   1.000
_cell.length_c   1.000
_cell.angle_alpha   90.00
_cell.angle_beta   90.00
_cell.angle_gamma   90.00
#
_symmetry.space_group_name_H-M   'P 1'
#
loop_
_entity.id
_entity.type
_entity.pdbx_description
1 polymer ?
#
loop_
_entity_poly.entity_id
_entity_poly.type
_entity_poly.pdbx_seq_one_letter_code
_entity_poly.pdbx_strand_id
1 'polypeptide(L)'
;MSIDNNSAERAIKNFAVGRRNWLFAKSIRGADASAIVYSIVETALLNGLKPYLYLTYVLEKLLQTGAFPKPEKLDRLLPWSNELPKELRTKIKSKK
;
A
#
# COMPACT_ATOMS: atom_id res chain seq x y z
N MET A 1 23.65 20.73 -8.51
CA MET A 1 22.85 19.53 -8.16
C MET A 1 21.46 19.78 -8.74
N SER A 2 21.18 19.26 -9.94
CA SER A 2 19.88 19.45 -10.58
C SER A 2 18.84 18.64 -9.81
N ILE A 3 17.74 19.28 -9.41
CA ILE A 3 16.55 18.58 -8.94
C ILE A 3 16.12 17.64 -10.06
N ASP A 4 16.13 16.33 -9.78
CA ASP A 4 15.72 15.29 -10.73
C ASP A 4 14.42 14.66 -10.21
N ASN A 5 13.37 14.69 -11.04
CA ASN A 5 12.01 14.27 -10.68
C ASN A 5 11.72 12.80 -11.06
N ASN A 6 12.73 12.08 -11.56
CA ASN A 6 12.55 10.75 -12.17
C ASN A 6 11.98 9.72 -11.19
N SER A 7 12.29 9.83 -9.89
CA SER A 7 11.69 8.96 -8.86
C SER A 7 10.18 9.21 -8.70
N ALA A 8 9.75 10.47 -8.68
CA ALA A 8 8.34 10.80 -8.54
C ALA A 8 7.55 10.46 -9.83
N GLU A 9 8.15 10.68 -11.00
CA GLU A 9 7.57 10.30 -12.28
C GLU A 9 7.39 8.78 -12.40
N ARG A 10 8.36 7.99 -11.94
CA ARG A 10 8.23 6.52 -11.88
C ARG A 10 7.12 6.08 -10.94
N ALA A 11 6.99 6.70 -9.77
CA ALA A 11 5.94 6.38 -8.82
C ALA A 11 4.54 6.70 -9.37
N ILE A 12 4.37 7.84 -10.06
CA ILE A 12 3.07 8.25 -10.59
C ILE A 12 2.70 7.55 -11.91
N LYS A 13 3.67 7.01 -12.64
CA LYS A 13 3.45 6.35 -13.94
C LYS A 13 2.46 5.19 -13.84
N ASN A 14 2.59 4.34 -12.82
CA ASN A 14 1.70 3.21 -12.61
C ASN A 14 0.25 3.67 -12.32
N PHE A 15 0.09 4.71 -11.50
CA PHE A 15 -1.21 5.36 -11.25
C PHE A 15 -1.81 5.94 -12.54
N ALA A 16 -1.00 6.65 -13.33
CA ALA A 16 -1.42 7.27 -14.59
C ALA A 16 -1.88 6.24 -15.63
N VAL A 17 -1.18 5.10 -15.74
CA VAL A 17 -1.57 3.99 -16.62
C VAL A 17 -2.84 3.29 -16.11
N GLY A 18 -2.97 3.10 -14.80
CA GLY A 18 -4.10 2.41 -14.18
C GLY A 18 -5.43 3.17 -14.24
N ARG A 19 -5.40 4.51 -14.25
CA ARG A 19 -6.60 5.38 -14.25
C ARG A 19 -7.67 5.00 -15.28
N ARG A 20 -7.29 4.52 -16.47
CA ARG A 20 -8.26 4.10 -17.51
C ARG A 20 -9.05 2.84 -17.15
N ASN A 21 -8.51 1.99 -16.27
CA ASN A 21 -9.14 0.73 -15.82
C ASN A 21 -9.83 0.84 -14.45
N TRP A 22 -9.80 2.01 -13.81
CA TRP A 22 -10.33 2.16 -12.46
C TRP A 22 -11.81 2.57 -12.49
N LEU A 23 -12.68 1.63 -12.11
CA LEU A 23 -14.14 1.80 -12.00
C LEU A 23 -14.57 3.04 -11.19
N PHE A 24 -13.70 3.59 -10.33
CA PHE A 24 -14.02 4.70 -9.43
C PHE A 24 -13.30 6.03 -9.75
N ALA A 25 -12.42 6.09 -10.75
CA ALA A 25 -11.65 7.31 -11.05
C ALA A 25 -12.45 8.44 -11.73
N LYS A 26 -13.78 8.28 -11.86
CA LYS A 26 -14.68 9.23 -12.55
C LYS A 26 -15.22 10.34 -11.64
N SER A 27 -15.10 10.19 -10.31
CA SER A 27 -15.50 11.22 -9.33
C SER A 27 -14.33 11.64 -8.47
N ILE A 28 -14.36 12.86 -7.92
CA ILE A 28 -13.33 13.39 -7.01
C ILE A 28 -13.13 12.45 -5.82
N ARG A 29 -14.25 12.06 -5.17
CA ARG A 29 -14.23 11.12 -4.04
C ARG A 29 -13.60 9.77 -4.39
N GLY A 30 -13.87 9.26 -5.59
CA GLY A 30 -13.29 8.00 -6.04
C GLY A 30 -11.80 8.12 -6.41
N ALA A 31 -11.37 9.29 -6.91
CA ALA A 31 -9.96 9.60 -7.12
C ALA A 31 -9.20 9.67 -5.79
N ASP A 32 -9.77 10.32 -4.76
CA ASP A 32 -9.17 10.39 -3.42
C ASP A 32 -9.04 9.00 -2.78
N ALA A 33 -10.10 8.20 -2.82
CA ALA A 33 -10.06 6.82 -2.34
C ALA A 33 -9.00 5.98 -3.06
N SER A 34 -8.88 6.13 -4.39
CA SER A 34 -7.88 5.40 -5.17
C SER A 34 -6.46 5.84 -4.81
N ALA A 35 -6.23 7.13 -4.58
CA ALA A 35 -4.93 7.66 -4.17
C ALA A 35 -4.49 7.12 -2.80
N ILE A 36 -5.41 7.00 -1.84
CA ILE A 36 -5.15 6.41 -0.52
C ILE A 36 -4.73 4.95 -0.67
N VAL A 37 -5.50 4.14 -1.39
CA VAL A 37 -5.19 2.72 -1.62
C VAL A 37 -3.83 2.57 -2.30
N TYR A 38 -3.55 3.39 -3.32
CA TYR A 38 -2.27 3.37 -4.03
C TYR A 38 -1.09 3.70 -3.11
N SER A 39 -1.25 4.70 -2.25
CA SER A 39 -0.23 5.09 -1.27
C SER A 39 0.09 3.96 -0.29
N ILE A 40 -0.93 3.22 0.16
CA ILE A 40 -0.74 2.03 1.03
C ILE A 40 0.00 0.92 0.28
N VAL A 41 -0.38 0.66 -0.98
CA VAL A 41 0.26 -0.36 -1.83
C VAL A 41 1.74 -0.05 -2.06
N GLU A 42 2.07 1.18 -2.45
CA GLU A 42 3.46 1.62 -2.64
C GLU A 42 4.26 1.51 -1.33
N THR A 43 3.67 1.94 -0.21
CA THR A 43 4.33 1.80 1.10
C THR A 43 4.59 0.33 1.44
N ALA A 44 3.64 -0.57 1.16
CA ALA A 44 3.82 -2.00 1.36
C ALA A 44 4.93 -2.59 0.47
N LEU A 45 4.99 -2.19 -0.81
CA LEU A 45 6.07 -2.58 -1.73
C LEU A 45 7.45 -2.12 -1.22
N LEU A 46 7.55 -0.88 -0.78
CA LEU A 46 8.79 -0.31 -0.22
C LEU A 46 9.25 -1.03 1.05
N ASN A 47 8.31 -1.57 1.84
CA ASN A 47 8.60 -2.40 3.01
C ASN A 47 8.82 -3.90 2.68
N GLY A 48 8.93 -4.25 1.40
CA GLY A 48 9.20 -5.62 0.95
C GLY A 48 8.02 -6.57 1.14
N LEU A 49 6.79 -6.06 1.23
CA LEU A 49 5.57 -6.86 1.36
C LEU A 49 4.95 -7.17 0.00
N LYS A 50 4.19 -8.26 -0.07
CA LYS A 50 3.32 -8.62 -1.19
C LYS A 50 2.00 -7.86 -1.00
N PRO A 51 1.67 -6.83 -1.80
CA PRO A 51 0.58 -5.90 -1.48
C PRO A 51 -0.78 -6.56 -1.36
N TYR A 52 -1.06 -7.53 -2.25
CA TYR A 52 -2.32 -8.27 -2.22
C TYR A 52 -2.52 -8.99 -0.87
N LEU A 53 -1.57 -9.84 -0.47
CA LEU A 53 -1.66 -10.58 0.79
C LEU A 53 -1.69 -9.64 2.01
N TYR A 54 -0.89 -8.57 1.97
CA TYR A 54 -0.87 -7.58 3.04
C TYR A 54 -2.22 -6.88 3.21
N LEU A 55 -2.82 -6.40 2.12
CA LEU A 55 -4.14 -5.76 2.18
C LEU A 55 -5.22 -6.72 2.65
N THR A 56 -5.23 -7.98 2.17
CA THR A 56 -6.16 -9.01 2.66
C THR A 56 -6.02 -9.20 4.17
N TYR A 57 -4.78 -9.38 4.66
CA TYR A 57 -4.50 -9.56 6.08
C TYR A 57 -4.96 -8.36 6.93
N VAL A 58 -4.66 -7.14 6.49
CA VAL A 58 -5.07 -5.92 7.20
C VAL A 58 -6.58 -5.81 7.26
N LEU A 59 -7.28 -6.00 6.14
CA LEU A 59 -8.75 -5.92 6.10
C LEU A 59 -9.41 -6.97 6.99
N GLU A 60 -8.92 -8.21 6.97
CA GLU A 60 -9.40 -9.29 7.87
C GLU A 60 -9.19 -8.94 9.34
N LYS A 61 -8.01 -8.40 9.70
CA LYS A 61 -7.71 -8.00 11.08
C LYS A 61 -8.51 -6.78 11.54
N LEU A 62 -8.75 -5.82 10.66
CA LEU A 62 -9.61 -4.67 10.95
C LEU A 62 -11.05 -5.11 11.22
N LEU A 63 -11.59 -6.04 10.41
CA LEU A 63 -12.92 -6.61 10.63
C LEU A 63 -13.04 -7.28 12.02
N GLN A 64 -11.98 -7.95 12.48
CA GLN A 64 -11.93 -8.59 13.81
C GLN A 64 -11.83 -7.59 14.97
N THR A 65 -11.29 -6.39 14.74
CA THR A 65 -11.00 -5.41 15.81
C THR A 65 -12.17 -4.44 16.05
N GLY A 66 -13.17 -4.42 15.17
CA GLY A 66 -14.36 -3.55 15.25
C GLY A 66 -14.19 -2.20 14.53
N ALA A 67 -15.26 -1.41 14.48
CA ALA A 67 -15.33 -0.22 13.62
C ALA A 67 -14.33 0.91 13.98
N PHE A 68 -13.82 0.93 15.21
CA PHE A 68 -12.90 1.96 15.71
C PHE A 68 -11.77 1.33 16.55
N PRO A 69 -10.77 0.72 15.91
CA PRO A 69 -9.64 0.13 16.62
C PRO A 69 -8.82 1.21 17.32
N LYS A 70 -8.29 0.90 18.51
CA LYS A 70 -7.31 1.77 19.18
C LYS A 70 -6.04 1.89 18.33
N PRO A 71 -5.35 3.05 18.33
CA PRO A 71 -4.12 3.26 17.54
C PRO A 71 -3.06 2.17 17.75
N GLU A 72 -2.87 1.74 19.00
CA GLU A 72 -1.92 0.69 19.39
C GLU A 72 -2.17 -0.66 18.70
N LYS A 73 -3.42 -0.95 18.32
CA LYS A 73 -3.77 -2.18 17.58
C LYS A 73 -3.47 -2.01 16.09
N LEU A 74 -3.59 -0.79 15.57
CA LEU A 74 -3.31 -0.46 14.18
C LEU A 74 -1.80 -0.43 13.91
N ASP A 75 -0.99 0.02 14.86
CA ASP A 75 0.48 0.05 14.74
C ASP A 75 1.08 -1.30 14.36
N ARG A 76 0.47 -2.38 14.87
CA ARG A 76 0.87 -3.77 14.60
C ARG A 76 0.59 -4.20 13.16
N LEU A 77 -0.36 -3.55 12.51
CA LEU A 77 -0.77 -3.81 11.14
C LEU A 77 0.00 -2.96 10.13
N LEU A 78 0.79 -1.97 10.58
CA LEU A 78 1.52 -1.06 9.69
C LEU A 78 2.60 -1.81 8.88
N PRO A 79 2.96 -1.32 7.68
CA PRO A 79 3.88 -2.02 6.77
C PRO A 79 5.26 -2.34 7.35
N TRP A 80 5.74 -1.52 8.29
CA TRP A 80 7.02 -1.66 8.97
C TRP A 80 6.94 -2.44 10.28
N SER A 81 5.76 -2.96 10.64
CA SER A 81 5.58 -3.71 11.87
C SER A 81 6.37 -5.04 11.85
N ASN A 82 6.99 -5.34 12.99
CA ASN A 82 7.69 -6.61 13.21
C ASN A 82 6.73 -7.76 13.52
N GLU A 83 5.46 -7.48 13.83
CA GLU A 83 4.42 -8.47 14.16
C GLU A 83 3.76 -9.07 12.91
N LEU A 84 4.07 -8.56 11.71
CA LEU A 84 3.51 -9.06 10.47
C LEU A 84 3.97 -10.50 10.16
N PRO A 85 3.04 -11.39 9.71
CA PRO A 85 3.40 -12.74 9.30
C PRO A 85 4.48 -12.75 8.20
N LYS A 86 5.44 -13.67 8.32
CA LYS A 86 6.56 -13.80 7.36
C LYS A 86 6.10 -14.09 5.93
N GLU A 87 4.93 -14.72 5.78
CA GLU A 87 4.33 -15.09 4.48
C GLU A 87 3.98 -13.87 3.61
N LEU A 88 3.66 -12.74 4.27
CA LEU A 88 3.35 -11.48 3.62
C LEU A 88 4.58 -10.84 2.99
N ARG A 89 5.79 -11.19 3.45
CA ARG A 89 7.04 -10.64 2.92
C ARG A 89 7.41 -11.31 1.60
N THR A 90 7.98 -10.51 0.71
CA THR A 90 8.57 -10.98 -0.54
C THR A 90 9.88 -11.70 -0.21
N LYS A 91 10.16 -12.81 -0.89
CA LYS A 91 11.48 -13.46 -0.79
C LYS A 91 12.50 -12.43 -1.27
N ILE A 92 13.40 -12.00 -0.38
CA ILE A 92 14.46 -11.05 -0.71
C ILE A 92 15.24 -11.70 -1.87
N LYS A 93 15.13 -11.14 -3.08
CA LYS A 93 16.08 -11.48 -4.14
C LYS A 93 17.40 -10.88 -3.67
N SER A 94 18.30 -11.72 -3.17
CA SER A 94 19.70 -11.35 -2.96
C SER A 94 20.18 -10.74 -4.28
N LYS A 95 20.44 -9.44 -4.26
CA LYS A 95 20.99 -8.73 -5.41
C LYS A 95 22.43 -9.23 -5.52
N LYS A 96 22.68 -10.05 -6.54
CA LYS A 96 24.04 -10.41 -6.96
C LYS A 96 24.67 -9.20 -7.63
#